data_AF-A0A2V6NKB9-F1
#
_entry.id   AF-A0A2V6NKB9-F1
#
_cell.length_a   1.000
_cell.length_b   1.000
_cell.length_c   1.000
_cell.angle_alpha   90.00
_cell.angle_beta   90.00
_cell.angle_gamma   90.00
#
_symmetry.space_group_name_H-M   'P 1'
#
loop_
_entity.id
_entity.type
_entity.pdbx_description
1 polymer ?
#
loop_
_entity_poly.entity_id
_entity_poly.type
_entity_poly.pdbx_seq_one_letter_code
_entity_poly.pdbx_strand_id
1 'polypeptide(L)'
;MNGIADPAGFPLLMLIFATYAFVSTPIANTMSRTIEREADIFGLNSAREPDAAATVALKLGKYRKMEPTPLEEFVFFDHPSGRSRIRMAMDWKAAQLPCGGGR
;
A
#
# COMPACT_ATOMS: atom_id res chain seq x y z
N MET A 1 -32.63 34.66 -5.35
CA MET A 1 -31.32 34.14 -4.96
C MET A 1 -31.00 33.05 -5.96
N ASN A 2 -30.12 33.31 -6.94
CA ASN A 2 -29.73 32.38 -8.03
C ASN A 2 -28.32 32.76 -8.57
N GLY A 3 -27.51 33.46 -7.77
CA GLY A 3 -26.20 33.96 -8.18
C GLY A 3 -25.07 33.06 -7.69
N ILE A 4 -23.84 33.30 -8.15
CA ILE A 4 -22.66 32.51 -7.72
C ILE A 4 -22.39 32.57 -6.20
N ALA A 5 -22.92 33.60 -5.53
CA ALA A 5 -22.85 33.77 -4.08
C ALA A 5 -23.99 33.05 -3.33
N ASP A 6 -24.81 32.24 -4.00
CA ASP A 6 -25.90 31.47 -3.38
C ASP A 6 -25.34 30.29 -2.56
N PRO A 7 -25.55 30.26 -1.23
CA PRO A 7 -25.11 29.16 -0.38
C PRO A 7 -25.68 27.79 -0.79
N ALA A 8 -26.81 27.76 -1.51
CA ALA A 8 -27.42 26.53 -2.00
C ALA A 8 -26.57 25.79 -3.05
N GLY A 9 -25.59 26.44 -3.68
CA GLY A 9 -24.62 25.78 -4.57
C GLY A 9 -23.56 24.95 -3.85
N PHE A 10 -23.36 25.19 -2.55
CA PHE A 10 -22.28 24.56 -1.78
C PHE A 10 -22.43 23.03 -1.63
N PRO A 11 -23.62 22.46 -1.34
CA PRO A 11 -23.79 21.00 -1.30
C PRO A 11 -23.44 20.31 -2.62
N LEU A 12 -23.80 20.91 -3.77
CA LEU A 12 -23.47 20.36 -5.09
C LEU A 12 -21.95 20.40 -5.32
N LEU A 13 -21.30 21.51 -4.97
CA LEU A 13 -19.85 21.64 -5.07
C LEU A 13 -19.13 20.58 -4.22
N MET A 14 -19.59 20.38 -2.97
CA MET A 14 -19.06 19.34 -2.08
C MET A 14 -19.25 17.94 -2.67
N LEU A 15 -20.40 17.64 -3.28
CA LEU A 15 -20.64 16.36 -3.94
C LEU A 15 -19.69 16.13 -5.11
N ILE A 16 -19.44 17.15 -5.93
CA ILE A 16 -18.49 17.08 -7.06
C ILE A 16 -17.08 16.81 -6.51
N PHE A 17 -16.63 17.56 -5.51
CA PHE A 17 -15.31 17.35 -4.91
C PHE A 17 -15.18 15.98 -4.24
N ALA A 18 -16.20 15.53 -3.50
CA ALA A 18 -16.20 14.21 -2.87
C ALA A 18 -16.12 13.09 -3.91
N THR A 19 -16.87 13.22 -5.01
CA THR A 19 -16.83 12.26 -6.12
C THR A 19 -15.46 12.24 -6.78
N TYR A 20 -14.89 13.42 -7.06
CA TYR A 20 -13.55 13.56 -7.60
C TYR A 20 -12.48 12.93 -6.69
N ALA A 21 -12.53 13.19 -5.39
CA ALA A 21 -11.61 12.63 -4.41
C ALA A 21 -11.76 11.11 -4.29
N PHE A 22 -12.99 10.60 -4.32
CA PHE A 22 -13.26 9.17 -4.27
C PHE A 22 -12.65 8.44 -5.47
N VAL A 23 -12.85 8.95 -6.69
CA VAL A 23 -12.30 8.32 -7.91
C VAL A 23 -10.77 8.47 -8.03
N SER A 24 -10.18 9.50 -7.42
CA SER A 24 -8.73 9.70 -7.42
C SER A 24 -7.99 8.83 -6.38
N THR A 25 -8.71 8.35 -5.37
CA THR A 25 -8.16 7.48 -4.29
C THR A 25 -7.37 6.28 -4.82
N PRO A 26 -7.87 5.42 -5.74
CA PRO A 26 -7.10 4.28 -6.26
C PRO A 26 -5.83 4.70 -7.03
N ILE A 27 -5.82 5.88 -7.64
CA ILE A 27 -4.63 6.42 -8.33
C ILE A 27 -3.56 6.76 -7.29
N ALA A 28 -3.92 7.56 -6.28
CA ALA A 28 -3.01 7.94 -5.21
C ALA A 28 -2.47 6.72 -4.44
N ASN A 29 -3.36 5.76 -4.12
CA ASN A 29 -2.99 4.52 -3.46
C ASN A 29 -2.06 3.66 -4.33
N THR A 30 -2.29 3.60 -5.65
CA THR A 30 -1.38 2.88 -6.56
C THR A 30 0.01 3.51 -6.58
N MET A 31 0.10 4.84 -6.65
CA MET A 31 1.38 5.54 -6.61
C MET A 31 2.12 5.27 -5.30
N SER A 32 1.44 5.38 -4.15
CA SER A 32 2.03 5.09 -2.84
C SER A 32 2.51 3.63 -2.76
N ARG A 33 1.71 2.65 -3.21
CA ARG A 33 2.13 1.24 -3.25
C ARG A 33 3.35 0.99 -4.14
N THR A 34 3.52 1.73 -5.23
CA THR A 34 4.73 1.62 -6.07
C THR A 34 5.95 2.14 -5.34
N ILE A 35 5.85 3.33 -4.75
CA ILE A 35 6.94 3.94 -3.95
C ILE A 35 7.34 3.03 -2.80
N GLU A 36 6.37 2.47 -2.07
CA GLU A 36 6.60 1.55 -0.96
C GLU A 36 7.31 0.26 -1.40
N ARG A 37 6.95 -0.31 -2.56
CA ARG A 37 7.65 -1.49 -3.08
C ARG A 37 9.11 -1.18 -3.44
N GLU A 38 9.36 -0.03 -4.05
CA GLU A 38 10.73 0.42 -4.34
C GLU A 38 11.52 0.64 -3.05
N ALA A 39 10.91 1.26 -2.04
CA ALA A 39 11.51 1.47 -0.73
C ALA A 39 11.81 0.14 0.00
N ASP A 40 10.89 -0.83 -0.05
CA ASP A 40 11.08 -2.16 0.54
C ASP A 40 12.24 -2.91 -0.14
N ILE A 41 12.31 -2.89 -1.48
CA ILE A 41 13.42 -3.50 -2.22
C ILE A 41 14.75 -2.80 -1.93
N PHE A 42 14.75 -1.47 -1.87
CA PHE A 42 15.93 -0.71 -1.45
C PHE A 42 16.39 -1.16 -0.06
N GLY A 43 15.49 -1.20 0.92
CA GLY A 43 15.78 -1.64 2.28
C GLY A 43 16.31 -3.07 2.34
N LEU A 44 15.73 -4.00 1.57
CA LEU A 44 16.22 -5.38 1.47
C LEU A 44 17.62 -5.45 0.87
N ASN A 45 17.88 -4.71 -0.21
CA ASN A 45 19.21 -4.65 -0.84
C ASN A 45 20.27 -4.06 0.10
N SER A 46 19.91 -3.06 0.90
CA SER A 46 20.83 -2.40 1.83
C SER A 46 21.08 -3.22 3.09
N ALA A 47 20.02 -3.70 3.76
CA ALA A 47 20.14 -4.39 5.04
C ALA A 47 20.44 -5.88 4.90
N ARG A 48 20.00 -6.51 3.81
CA ARG A 48 20.06 -7.96 3.58
C ARG A 48 19.40 -8.81 4.67
N GLU A 49 18.35 -8.27 5.30
CA GLU A 49 17.62 -8.89 6.41
C GLU A 49 16.15 -9.23 6.02
N PRO A 50 15.92 -10.16 5.07
CA PRO A 50 14.57 -10.48 4.60
C PRO A 50 13.68 -11.12 5.67
N ASP A 51 14.25 -11.91 6.58
CA ASP A 51 13.50 -12.54 7.67
C ASP A 51 13.02 -11.49 8.68
N ALA A 52 13.85 -10.47 8.97
CA ALA A 52 13.48 -9.36 9.82
C ALA A 52 12.34 -8.55 9.18
N ALA A 53 12.44 -8.22 7.89
CA ALA A 53 11.41 -7.51 7.15
C ALA A 53 10.06 -8.26 7.16
N ALA A 54 10.07 -9.56 6.88
CA ALA A 54 8.87 -10.40 6.96
C ALA A 54 8.31 -10.47 8.39
N THR A 55 9.17 -10.57 9.40
CA THR A 55 8.75 -10.59 10.81
C THR A 55 8.07 -9.28 11.22
N VAL A 56 8.57 -8.13 10.78
CA VAL A 56 7.91 -6.84 11.04
C VAL A 56 6.54 -6.79 10.38
N ALA A 57 6.42 -7.20 9.11
CA ALA A 57 5.14 -7.25 8.42
C ALA A 57 4.13 -8.18 9.13
N LEU A 58 4.57 -9.36 9.59
CA LEU A 58 3.75 -10.28 10.39
C LEU A 58 3.28 -9.65 11.71
N LYS A 59 4.18 -8.98 12.44
CA LYS A 59 3.84 -8.32 13.71
C LYS A 59 2.81 -7.21 13.53
N LEU A 60 2.91 -6.43 12.45
CA LEU A 60 1.93 -5.41 12.11
C LEU A 60 0.57 -6.01 11.70
N GLY A 61 0.56 -7.25 11.21
CA GLY A 61 -0.64 -8.01 10.90
C GLY A 61 -1.60 -8.21 12.08
N LYS A 62 -1.15 -8.04 13.33
CA LYS A 62 -2.06 -8.03 14.49
C LYS A 62 -3.10 -6.91 14.44
N TYR A 63 -2.76 -5.80 13.79
CA TYR A 63 -3.57 -4.58 13.73
C TYR A 63 -4.01 -4.23 12.30
N ARG A 64 -3.54 -4.99 11.30
CA ARG A 64 -3.78 -4.72 9.87
C ARG A 64 -4.22 -5.99 9.16
N LYS A 65 -5.17 -5.88 8.22
CA LYS A 65 -5.59 -7.01 7.40
C LYS A 65 -4.42 -7.48 6.53
N MET A 66 -3.97 -8.71 6.77
CA MET A 66 -2.80 -9.30 6.10
C MET A 66 -3.06 -9.65 4.64
N GLU A 67 -4.25 -10.18 4.36
CA GLU A 67 -4.63 -10.71 3.05
C GLU A 67 -5.93 -10.04 2.58
N PRO A 68 -5.86 -8.81 2.07
CA PRO A 68 -6.99 -8.22 1.35
C PRO A 68 -7.24 -8.97 0.04
N THR A 69 -8.48 -8.92 -0.43
CA THR A 69 -8.81 -9.25 -1.81
C THR A 69 -8.18 -8.23 -2.76
N PRO A 70 -7.99 -8.55 -4.06
CA PRO A 70 -7.42 -7.61 -5.01
C PRO A 70 -8.18 -6.27 -5.10
N LEU A 71 -9.50 -6.30 -4.97
CA LEU A 71 -10.33 -5.10 -4.99
C LEU A 71 -10.14 -4.24 -3.73
N GLU A 72 -10.08 -4.87 -2.56
CA GLU A 72 -9.82 -4.16 -1.31
C GLU A 72 -8.45 -3.49 -1.32
N GLU A 73 -7.41 -4.22 -1.76
CA GLU A 73 -6.06 -3.65 -1.88
C GLU A 73 -6.04 -2.51 -2.89
N PHE A 74 -6.70 -2.67 -4.04
CA PHE A 74 -6.75 -1.64 -5.08
C PHE A 74 -7.37 -0.33 -4.58
N VAL A 75 -8.54 -0.41 -3.92
CA VAL A 75 -9.32 0.78 -3.52
C VAL A 75 -8.86 1.36 -2.19
N PHE A 76 -8.63 0.54 -1.16
CA PHE A 76 -8.53 1.02 0.22
C PHE A 76 -7.11 1.03 0.79
N PHE A 77 -6.16 0.34 0.17
CA PHE A 77 -4.82 0.20 0.74
C PHE A 77 -3.87 1.21 0.10
N ASP A 78 -3.44 2.20 0.86
CA ASP A 78 -2.37 3.12 0.47
C ASP A 78 -1.00 2.42 0.41
N HIS A 79 -0.76 1.41 1.25
CA HIS A 79 0.47 0.61 1.28
C HIS A 79 0.24 -0.84 0.81
N PRO A 80 1.27 -1.56 0.34
CA PRO A 80 1.14 -2.98 0.02
C PRO A 80 0.71 -3.80 1.24
N SER A 81 -0.12 -4.82 1.02
CA SER A 81 -0.56 -5.69 2.11
C SER A 81 0.61 -6.39 2.82
N GLY A 82 0.40 -6.78 4.08
CA GLY A 82 1.42 -7.52 4.84
C GLY A 82 1.85 -8.80 4.12
N ARG A 83 0.91 -9.52 3.50
CA ARG A 83 1.20 -10.68 2.64
C ARG A 83 2.08 -10.30 1.45
N SER A 84 1.76 -9.23 0.73
CA SER A 84 2.57 -8.74 -0.40
C SER A 84 4.02 -8.42 0.04
N ARG A 85 4.20 -7.77 1.19
CA ARG A 85 5.53 -7.43 1.73
C ARG A 85 6.32 -8.66 2.17
N ILE A 86 5.69 -9.61 2.87
CA ILE A 86 6.33 -10.88 3.24
C ILE A 86 6.75 -11.64 1.99
N ARG A 87 5.85 -11.73 1.00
CA ARG A 87 6.14 -12.44 -0.25
C ARG A 87 7.35 -11.85 -0.96
N MET A 88 7.39 -10.53 -1.10
CA MET A 88 8.53 -9.81 -1.67
C MET A 88 9.84 -10.09 -0.92
N ALA A 89 9.83 -10.06 0.42
CA ALA A 89 11.02 -10.37 1.21
C ALA A 89 11.50 -11.81 1.00
N MET A 90 10.59 -12.78 0.94
CA MET A 90 10.93 -14.19 0.72
C MET A 90 11.40 -14.48 -0.70
N ASP A 91 10.77 -13.88 -1.71
CA ASP A 91 11.20 -13.97 -3.10
C ASP A 91 12.60 -13.36 -3.27
N TRP A 92 12.84 -12.19 -2.65
CA TRP A 92 14.18 -11.58 -2.61
C TRP A 92 15.20 -12.51 -1.94
N LYS A 93 14.86 -13.10 -0.79
CA LYS A 93 15.71 -14.05 -0.06
C LYS A 93 16.12 -15.22 -0.94
N ALA A 94 15.15 -15.84 -1.62
CA ALA A 94 15.38 -16.98 -2.49
C ALA A 94 16.27 -16.63 -3.70
N ALA A 95 16.15 -15.41 -4.23
CA ALA A 95 16.96 -14.95 -5.35
C ALA A 95 18.38 -14.51 -4.96
N GLN A 96 18.57 -13.98 -3.74
CA GLN A 96 19.81 -13.28 -3.35
C GLN A 96 20.66 -14.00 -2.30
N LEU A 97 20.08 -14.90 -1.51
CA LEU A 97 20.81 -15.69 -0.54
C LEU A 97 20.93 -17.13 -1.03
N PRO A 98 22.10 -17.78 -0.86
CA PRO A 98 22.23 -19.18 -1.21
C PRO A 98 21.21 -20.00 -0.42
N CYS A 99 20.47 -20.88 -1.11
CA CYS A 99 19.69 -21.91 -0.44
C CYS A 99 20.64 -22.69 0.48
N GLY A 100 20.37 -22.66 1.78
CA GLY A 100 21.36 -22.96 2.81
C GLY A 100 22.22 -24.21 2.53
N GLY A 101 23.51 -23.98 2.26
CA GLY A 101 24.54 -24.96 2.58
C GLY A 101 24.56 -25.13 4.10
N GLY A 102 24.59 -26.39 4.53
CA GLY A 102 24.30 -26.84 5.88
C GLY A 102 24.96 -26.05 7.01
N ARG A 103 24.19 -25.89 8.09
CA ARG A 103 24.71 -26.11 9.44
C ARG A 103 24.16 -27.43 9.92
#